data_AF-A0A8H8XMH6-F1
#
_entry.id   AF-A0A8H8XMH6-F1
#
_cell.length_a   1.000
_cell.length_b   1.000
_cell.length_c   1.000
_cell.angle_alpha   90.00
_cell.angle_beta   90.00
_cell.angle_gamma   90.00
#
_symmetry.space_group_name_H-M   'P 1'
#
loop_
_entity.id
_entity.type
_entity.pdbx_description
1 polymer ?
#
loop_
_entity_poly.entity_id
_entity_poly.type
_entity_poly.pdbx_seq_one_letter_code
_entity_poly.pdbx_strand_id
1 'polypeptide(L)'
;MKKILSGLIVASSLLASTAFAAGAVTAVDANQIDTTKCVLLDAPVKVNLSANVSGVYQCNDTDNSIRIATCHSSGSRSGPKELACAQIGKDATTNKAIYNGGTACETDPAAKFTVPVSFSGFAASSTGGSIGEVPLTGKCDTTELKKQTVFSY
;
A
#
# COMPACT_ATOMS: atom_id res chain seq x y z
N MET A 1 57.21 31.01 23.64
CA MET A 1 57.03 29.55 23.48
C MET A 1 55.59 29.22 23.89
N LYS A 2 54.68 28.97 22.92
CA LYS A 2 54.13 27.62 22.59
C LYS A 2 53.03 27.25 23.63
N LYS A 3 51.73 27.11 23.35
CA LYS A 3 51.00 26.58 22.17
C LYS A 3 49.58 27.13 22.10
N ILE A 4 49.07 27.11 20.88
CA ILE A 4 47.74 27.44 20.37
C ILE A 4 46.76 26.33 20.82
N LEU A 5 45.58 26.70 21.32
CA LEU A 5 44.46 25.76 21.47
C LEU A 5 43.22 26.35 20.80
N SER A 6 43.06 26.01 19.52
CA SER A 6 41.94 26.39 18.68
C SER A 6 40.65 25.75 19.19
N GLY A 7 39.63 26.58 19.46
CA GLY A 7 38.27 26.13 19.69
C GLY A 7 37.65 25.68 18.36
N LEU A 8 37.34 24.39 18.25
CA LEU A 8 36.63 23.81 17.12
C LEU A 8 35.13 23.85 17.43
N ILE A 9 34.43 24.88 16.94
CA ILE A 9 32.97 24.92 16.93
C ILE A 9 32.53 24.00 15.79
N VAL A 10 32.15 22.76 16.12
CA VAL A 10 31.47 21.86 15.19
C VAL A 10 30.03 22.36 15.05
N ALA A 11 29.78 23.11 13.98
CA ALA A 11 28.43 23.41 13.53
C ALA A 11 27.79 22.11 13.05
N SER A 12 27.12 21.41 13.97
CA SER A 12 26.26 20.28 13.65
C SER A 12 25.08 20.79 12.85
N SER A 13 25.21 20.78 11.53
CA SER A 13 24.11 21.01 10.60
C SER A 13 23.06 19.92 10.84
N LEU A 14 22.02 20.29 11.57
CA LEU A 14 20.75 19.58 11.65
C LEU A 14 20.22 19.40 10.23
N LEU A 15 20.50 18.26 9.61
CA LEU A 15 19.76 17.79 8.46
C LEU A 15 18.37 17.44 8.96
N ALA A 16 17.47 18.43 8.93
CA ALA A 16 16.05 18.19 9.07
C ALA A 16 15.62 17.35 7.86
N SER A 17 15.56 16.04 8.03
CA SER A 17 14.90 15.15 7.08
C SER A 17 13.43 15.56 7.07
N THR A 18 13.02 16.32 6.05
CA THR A 18 11.61 16.56 5.76
C THR A 18 11.00 15.22 5.39
N ALA A 19 10.38 14.56 6.36
CA ALA A 19 9.55 13.40 6.12
C ALA A 19 8.36 13.90 5.27
N PHE A 20 8.39 13.61 3.98
CA PHE A 20 7.21 13.77 3.14
C PHE A 20 6.20 12.73 3.60
N ALA A 21 5.04 13.20 4.07
CA ALA A 21 3.97 12.33 4.50
C ALA A 21 3.39 11.66 3.25
N ALA A 22 3.50 10.33 3.15
CA ALA A 22 2.75 9.57 2.16
C ALA A 22 1.26 9.94 2.26
N GLY A 23 0.59 10.09 1.12
CA GLY A 23 -0.83 10.49 1.09
C GLY A 23 -1.71 9.58 1.95
N ALA A 24 -2.75 10.11 2.58
CA ALA A 24 -3.59 9.30 3.47
C ALA A 24 -4.39 8.22 2.71
N VAL A 25 -4.48 7.01 3.28
CA VAL A 25 -5.36 5.96 2.73
C VAL A 25 -6.82 6.35 3.00
N THR A 26 -7.54 6.61 1.90
CA THR A 26 -8.86 7.22 1.89
C THR A 26 -9.89 6.22 1.37
N ALA A 27 -11.11 6.29 1.89
CA ALA A 27 -12.21 5.47 1.36
C ALA A 27 -12.58 5.95 -0.04
N VAL A 28 -12.89 5.03 -0.93
CA VAL A 28 -13.55 5.38 -2.20
C VAL A 28 -14.98 5.79 -1.87
N ASP A 29 -15.27 7.08 -1.96
CA ASP A 29 -16.59 7.67 -1.77
C ASP A 29 -17.21 8.03 -3.13
N ALA A 30 -18.56 8.09 -3.18
CA ALA A 30 -19.32 8.49 -4.37
C ALA A 30 -18.97 7.75 -5.68
N ASN A 31 -18.37 6.56 -5.59
CA ASN A 31 -17.91 5.75 -6.73
C ASN A 31 -16.89 6.44 -7.65
N GLN A 32 -16.10 7.40 -7.15
CA GLN A 32 -15.14 8.14 -7.96
C GLN A 32 -13.94 8.60 -7.14
N ILE A 33 -12.77 8.59 -7.78
CA ILE A 33 -11.55 9.25 -7.31
C ILE A 33 -11.31 10.41 -8.27
N ASP A 34 -11.43 11.64 -7.79
CA ASP A 34 -11.21 12.84 -8.61
C ASP A 34 -9.78 13.38 -8.47
N THR A 35 -9.44 14.34 -9.33
CA THR A 35 -8.11 14.96 -9.39
C THR A 35 -7.79 15.84 -8.18
N THR A 36 -8.80 16.27 -7.41
CA THR A 36 -8.58 17.01 -6.15
C THR A 36 -8.18 16.08 -5.01
N LYS A 37 -8.66 14.84 -5.06
CA LYS A 37 -8.34 13.79 -4.09
C LYS A 37 -7.08 13.01 -4.46
N CYS A 38 -6.75 12.94 -5.75
CA CYS A 38 -5.51 12.35 -6.24
C CYS A 38 -4.90 13.20 -7.34
N VAL A 39 -3.85 13.95 -6.99
CA VAL A 39 -3.15 14.87 -7.87
C VAL A 39 -2.42 14.20 -9.05
N LEU A 40 -2.22 12.88 -8.98
CA LEU A 40 -1.60 12.09 -10.04
C LEU A 40 -2.56 11.79 -11.20
N LEU A 41 -3.86 12.06 -11.04
CA LEU A 41 -4.86 11.85 -12.09
C LEU A 41 -4.95 13.07 -13.01
N ASP A 42 -4.99 12.83 -14.31
CA ASP A 42 -5.29 13.82 -15.34
C ASP A 42 -6.80 13.97 -15.59
N ALA A 43 -7.57 12.93 -15.28
CA ALA A 43 -9.01 12.91 -15.31
C ALA A 43 -9.58 12.09 -14.15
N PRO A 44 -10.82 12.36 -13.70
CA PRO A 44 -11.42 11.57 -12.64
C PRO A 44 -11.62 10.10 -13.04
N VAL A 45 -11.33 9.18 -12.11
CA VAL A 45 -11.48 7.74 -12.30
C VAL A 45 -12.72 7.26 -11.58
N LYS A 46 -13.60 6.57 -12.31
CA LYS A 46 -14.79 5.95 -11.73
C LYS A 46 -14.45 4.58 -11.14
N VAL A 47 -14.71 4.41 -9.85
CA VAL A 47 -14.56 3.14 -9.14
C VAL A 47 -15.94 2.74 -8.63
N ASN A 48 -16.70 2.01 -9.45
CA ASN A 48 -18.05 1.58 -9.07
C ASN A 48 -17.98 0.49 -8.02
N LEU A 49 -18.31 0.82 -6.76
CA LEU A 49 -18.47 -0.16 -5.70
C LEU A 49 -19.93 -0.61 -5.67
N SER A 50 -20.17 -1.92 -5.84
CA SER A 50 -21.52 -2.47 -5.67
C SER A 50 -21.95 -2.42 -4.20
N ALA A 51 -23.22 -2.75 -3.95
CA ALA A 51 -23.66 -3.04 -2.59
C ALA A 51 -22.72 -4.09 -1.97
N ASN A 52 -22.35 -3.88 -0.70
CA ASN A 52 -21.47 -4.74 0.08
C ASN A 52 -19.98 -4.75 -0.33
N VAL A 53 -19.55 -3.94 -1.30
CA VAL A 53 -18.13 -3.76 -1.61
C VAL A 53 -17.59 -2.54 -0.87
N SER A 54 -16.50 -2.72 -0.15
CA SER A 54 -15.70 -1.62 0.39
C SER A 54 -14.48 -1.40 -0.48
N GLY A 55 -14.07 -0.15 -0.64
CA GLY A 55 -12.87 0.23 -1.38
C GLY A 55 -12.12 1.34 -0.66
N VAL A 56 -10.80 1.26 -0.70
CA VAL A 56 -9.90 2.32 -0.26
C VAL A 56 -8.83 2.53 -1.31
N TYR A 57 -8.30 3.74 -1.38
CA TYR A 57 -7.20 4.10 -2.26
C TYR A 57 -6.22 5.00 -1.54
N GLN A 58 -5.03 5.12 -2.12
CA GLN A 58 -4.01 6.06 -1.69
C GLN A 58 -3.36 6.65 -2.93
N CYS A 59 -3.31 7.97 -2.98
CA CYS A 59 -2.54 8.70 -3.97
C CYS A 59 -1.24 9.13 -3.32
N ASN A 60 -0.11 8.68 -3.83
CA ASN A 60 1.18 9.00 -3.28
C ASN A 60 2.06 9.69 -4.31
N ASP A 61 2.22 10.99 -4.14
CA ASP A 61 3.08 11.86 -4.95
C ASP A 61 4.57 11.55 -4.75
N THR A 62 4.96 10.99 -3.60
CA THR A 62 6.36 10.71 -3.27
C THR A 62 6.96 9.64 -4.18
N ASP A 63 6.19 8.59 -4.50
CA ASP A 63 6.62 7.51 -5.40
C ASP A 63 5.83 7.47 -6.72
N ASN A 64 5.04 8.51 -6.99
CA ASN A 64 4.14 8.60 -8.14
C ASN A 64 3.25 7.36 -8.30
N SER A 65 2.72 6.83 -7.18
CA SER A 65 1.86 5.65 -7.19
C SER A 65 0.42 5.94 -6.80
N ILE A 66 -0.49 5.20 -7.44
CA ILE A 66 -1.90 5.11 -7.06
C ILE A 66 -2.13 3.67 -6.61
N ARG A 67 -2.48 3.51 -5.34
CA ARG A 67 -2.72 2.21 -4.71
C ARG A 67 -4.21 2.07 -4.44
N ILE A 68 -4.77 0.88 -4.62
CA ILE A 68 -6.20 0.61 -4.41
C ILE A 68 -6.38 -0.78 -3.81
N ALA A 69 -7.35 -0.91 -2.92
CA ALA A 69 -7.78 -2.20 -2.41
C ALA A 69 -9.30 -2.24 -2.26
N THR A 70 -9.90 -3.37 -2.59
CA THR A 70 -11.34 -3.60 -2.44
C THR A 70 -11.63 -4.95 -1.81
N CYS A 71 -12.79 -5.10 -1.19
CA CYS A 71 -13.26 -6.38 -0.67
C CYS A 71 -14.79 -6.45 -0.71
N HIS A 72 -15.34 -7.66 -0.59
CA HIS A 72 -16.78 -7.89 -0.54
C HIS A 72 -17.21 -8.44 0.83
N SER A 73 -18.16 -7.79 1.51
CA SER A 73 -18.59 -8.16 2.88
C SER A 73 -19.48 -9.41 2.96
N SER A 74 -20.02 -9.85 1.82
CA SER A 74 -20.60 -11.19 1.63
C SER A 74 -19.72 -12.12 0.79
N GLY A 75 -18.43 -11.77 0.61
CA GLY A 75 -17.50 -12.59 -0.15
C GLY A 75 -17.31 -13.96 0.49
N SER A 76 -16.95 -14.96 -0.34
CA SER A 76 -16.67 -16.31 0.16
C SER A 76 -15.54 -16.26 1.18
N ARG A 77 -15.70 -17.02 2.27
CA ARG A 77 -14.69 -17.17 3.32
C ARG A 77 -14.14 -18.58 3.36
N SER A 78 -14.42 -19.39 2.34
CA SER A 78 -14.00 -20.79 2.27
C SER A 78 -12.48 -20.91 2.37
N GLY A 79 -12.01 -21.84 3.19
CA GLY A 79 -10.60 -22.12 3.37
C GLY A 79 -10.36 -23.46 4.08
N PRO A 80 -9.09 -23.83 4.34
CA PRO A 80 -7.86 -23.16 3.84
C PRO A 80 -7.75 -23.22 2.30
N LYS A 81 -7.12 -22.21 1.70
CA LYS A 81 -6.88 -22.17 0.24
C LYS A 81 -5.46 -21.70 -0.07
N GLU A 82 -4.95 -22.12 -1.22
CA GLU A 82 -3.66 -21.65 -1.75
C GLU A 82 -3.88 -20.46 -2.68
N LEU A 83 -3.10 -19.39 -2.47
CA LEU A 83 -3.06 -18.22 -3.33
C LEU A 83 -1.73 -18.14 -4.06
N ALA A 84 -1.75 -17.74 -5.32
CA ALA A 84 -0.53 -17.45 -6.07
C ALA A 84 0.10 -16.13 -5.58
N CYS A 85 1.42 -16.09 -5.58
CA CYS A 85 2.16 -14.86 -5.37
C CYS A 85 1.92 -13.88 -6.53
N ALA A 86 1.59 -12.64 -6.19
CA ALA A 86 1.33 -11.56 -7.12
C ALA A 86 2.01 -10.29 -6.61
N GLN A 87 2.77 -9.61 -7.48
CA GLN A 87 3.36 -8.33 -7.17
C GLN A 87 2.28 -7.24 -7.23
N ILE A 88 1.85 -6.78 -6.07
CA ILE A 88 0.78 -5.79 -5.91
C ILE A 88 1.30 -4.36 -5.79
N GLY A 89 2.61 -4.16 -5.69
CA GLY A 89 3.21 -2.83 -5.66
C GLY A 89 4.74 -2.84 -5.60
N LYS A 90 5.29 -1.67 -5.30
CA LYS A 90 6.69 -1.46 -4.93
C LYS A 90 6.76 -0.51 -3.76
N ASP A 91 7.69 -0.76 -2.85
CA ASP A 91 8.00 0.13 -1.74
C ASP A 91 8.71 1.39 -2.25
N ALA A 92 8.23 2.56 -1.81
CA ALA A 92 8.71 3.86 -2.25
C ALA A 92 10.18 4.10 -1.87
N THR A 93 10.57 3.64 -0.68
CA THR A 93 11.85 3.95 -0.07
C THR A 93 12.95 3.04 -0.60
N THR A 94 12.66 1.75 -0.67
CA THR A 94 13.63 0.69 -0.98
C THR A 94 13.55 0.19 -2.42
N ASN A 95 12.53 0.60 -3.18
CA ASN A 95 12.20 0.08 -4.51
C ASN A 95 11.96 -1.44 -4.56
N LYS A 96 11.79 -2.09 -3.41
CA LYS A 96 11.50 -3.53 -3.35
C LYS A 96 10.07 -3.82 -3.79
N ALA A 97 9.87 -4.97 -4.44
CA ALA A 97 8.55 -5.43 -4.82
C ALA A 97 7.72 -5.77 -3.58
N ILE A 98 6.45 -5.33 -3.56
CA ILE A 98 5.48 -5.70 -2.53
C ILE A 98 4.60 -6.82 -3.09
N TYR A 99 4.54 -7.95 -2.40
CA TYR A 99 3.73 -9.10 -2.79
C TYR A 99 2.57 -9.33 -1.82
N ASN A 100 1.49 -9.93 -2.33
CA ASN A 100 0.29 -10.27 -1.54
C ASN A 100 0.53 -11.31 -0.43
N GLY A 101 1.55 -12.18 -0.57
CA GLY A 101 1.95 -13.15 0.45
C GLY A 101 3.15 -12.73 1.31
N GLY A 102 3.56 -11.47 1.25
CA GLY A 102 4.70 -10.96 2.02
C GLY A 102 6.01 -11.69 1.74
N THR A 103 6.79 -11.96 2.80
CA THR A 103 8.13 -12.57 2.72
C THR A 103 8.18 -13.93 2.04
N ALA A 104 7.10 -14.72 2.13
CA ALA A 104 6.98 -16.00 1.44
C ALA A 104 7.07 -15.82 -0.09
N CYS A 105 6.39 -14.78 -0.61
CA CYS A 105 6.39 -14.46 -2.04
C CYS A 105 7.61 -13.64 -2.49
N GLU A 106 8.26 -12.91 -1.57
CA GLU A 106 9.51 -12.21 -1.88
C GLU A 106 10.66 -13.19 -2.14
N THR A 107 10.66 -14.33 -1.44
CA THR A 107 11.71 -15.35 -1.56
C THR A 107 11.50 -16.22 -2.80
N ASP A 108 10.25 -16.52 -3.14
CA ASP A 108 9.88 -17.28 -4.33
C ASP A 108 8.60 -16.71 -4.97
N PRO A 109 8.72 -15.78 -5.94
CA PRO A 109 7.57 -15.19 -6.62
C PRO A 109 6.73 -16.17 -7.45
N ALA A 110 7.23 -17.39 -7.72
CA ALA A 110 6.49 -18.43 -8.42
C ALA A 110 5.72 -19.35 -7.46
N ALA A 111 5.94 -19.22 -6.15
CA ALA A 111 5.29 -20.03 -5.14
C ALA A 111 3.81 -19.69 -4.96
N LYS A 112 3.18 -20.50 -4.12
CA LYS A 112 1.88 -20.23 -3.53
C LYS A 112 2.01 -20.14 -2.01
N PHE A 113 1.08 -19.45 -1.38
CA PHE A 113 0.98 -19.40 0.07
C PHE A 113 -0.43 -19.79 0.52
N THR A 114 -0.51 -20.43 1.68
CA THR A 114 -1.77 -20.88 2.25
C THR A 114 -2.36 -19.79 3.13
N VAL A 115 -3.62 -19.46 2.89
CA VAL A 115 -4.39 -18.56 3.74
C VAL A 115 -5.44 -19.34 4.54
N PRO A 116 -5.68 -18.98 5.82
CA PRO A 116 -6.76 -19.54 6.60
C PRO A 116 -8.12 -19.10 6.05
N VAL A 117 -9.18 -19.75 6.52
CA VAL A 117 -10.59 -19.32 6.34
C VAL A 117 -10.70 -17.86 6.79
N SER A 118 -10.86 -16.96 5.84
CA SER A 118 -10.84 -15.51 6.07
C SER A 118 -11.60 -14.80 4.96
N PHE A 119 -11.90 -13.52 5.17
CA PHE A 119 -12.32 -12.68 4.05
C PHE A 119 -11.13 -12.40 3.13
N SER A 120 -11.44 -12.20 1.86
CA SER A 120 -10.45 -11.80 0.85
C SER A 120 -10.64 -10.33 0.47
N GLY A 121 -9.53 -9.61 0.43
CA GLY A 121 -9.39 -8.35 -0.29
C GLY A 121 -8.63 -8.58 -1.60
N PHE A 122 -8.67 -7.57 -2.46
CA PHE A 122 -7.90 -7.52 -3.70
C PHE A 122 -7.20 -6.18 -3.76
N ALA A 123 -5.88 -6.21 -3.90
CA ALA A 123 -5.02 -5.04 -3.82
C ALA A 123 -4.18 -4.89 -5.09
N ALA A 124 -3.93 -3.65 -5.48
CA ALA A 124 -3.08 -3.29 -6.61
C ALA A 124 -2.48 -1.89 -6.43
N SER A 125 -1.42 -1.62 -7.20
CA SER A 125 -0.76 -0.33 -7.30
C SER A 125 -0.40 -0.08 -8.76
N SER A 126 -0.37 1.18 -9.20
CA SER A 126 0.18 1.57 -10.51
C SER A 126 1.68 1.24 -10.66
N THR A 127 2.39 1.01 -9.55
CA THR A 127 3.78 0.52 -9.54
C THR A 127 3.88 -1.01 -9.46
N GLY A 128 2.75 -1.68 -9.26
CA GLY A 128 2.60 -3.13 -9.28
C GLY A 128 2.20 -3.63 -10.67
N GLY A 129 2.63 -4.84 -11.02
CA GLY A 129 2.31 -5.45 -12.32
C GLY A 129 1.02 -6.28 -12.32
N SER A 130 0.35 -6.41 -11.17
CA SER A 130 -0.78 -7.33 -11.01
C SER A 130 -1.74 -6.94 -9.89
N ILE A 131 -2.95 -7.49 -9.94
CA ILE A 131 -3.91 -7.47 -8.83
C ILE A 131 -3.71 -8.78 -8.06
N GLY A 132 -3.52 -8.69 -6.74
CA GLY A 132 -3.32 -9.84 -5.87
C GLY A 132 -4.44 -9.98 -4.86
N GLU A 133 -4.87 -11.21 -4.60
CA GLU A 133 -5.74 -11.51 -3.46
C GLU A 133 -4.94 -11.43 -2.16
N VAL A 134 -5.46 -10.68 -1.18
CA VAL A 134 -4.85 -10.48 0.14
C VAL A 134 -5.82 -10.97 1.23
N PRO A 135 -5.34 -11.76 2.21
CA PRO A 135 -6.20 -12.22 3.30
C PRO A 135 -6.51 -11.05 4.25
N LEU A 136 -7.75 -11.00 4.73
CA LEU A 136 -8.19 -10.04 5.74
C LEU A 136 -8.27 -10.72 7.11
N THR A 137 -7.88 -10.01 8.16
CA THR A 137 -7.95 -10.47 9.56
C THR A 137 -9.33 -10.23 10.19
N GLY A 138 -10.16 -9.41 9.54
CA GLY A 138 -11.49 -9.03 10.02
C GLY A 138 -12.56 -9.07 8.94
N LYS A 139 -13.75 -8.56 9.28
CA LYS A 139 -14.80 -8.36 8.29
C LYS A 139 -14.31 -7.39 7.22
N CYS A 140 -14.69 -7.64 5.98
CA CYS A 140 -14.46 -6.66 4.91
C CYS A 140 -15.15 -5.33 5.24
N ASP A 141 -14.32 -4.32 5.51
CA ASP A 141 -14.66 -2.91 5.63
C ASP A 141 -13.42 -2.04 5.30
N THR A 142 -13.57 -0.71 5.33
CA THR A 142 -12.49 0.22 5.03
C THR A 142 -11.38 0.23 6.08
N THR A 143 -11.67 -0.13 7.33
CA THR A 143 -10.66 -0.24 8.40
C THR A 143 -9.71 -1.39 8.11
N GLU A 144 -10.27 -2.53 7.71
CA GLU A 144 -9.50 -3.73 7.41
C GLU A 144 -8.68 -3.58 6.13
N LEU A 145 -9.24 -2.90 5.11
CA LEU A 145 -8.50 -2.61 3.87
C LEU A 145 -7.32 -1.65 4.08
N LYS A 146 -7.38 -0.74 5.05
CA LYS A 146 -6.25 0.18 5.34
C LYS A 146 -5.01 -0.52 5.90
N LYS A 147 -5.15 -1.75 6.40
CA LYS A 147 -4.04 -2.54 6.95
C LYS A 147 -3.23 -3.26 5.88
N GLN A 148 -3.67 -3.24 4.62
CA GLN A 148 -3.04 -4.01 3.57
C GLN A 148 -1.64 -3.48 3.24
N THR A 149 -0.71 -4.40 3.00
CA THR A 149 0.72 -4.09 2.79
C THR A 149 0.97 -3.24 1.55
N VAL A 150 0.05 -3.24 0.58
CA VAL A 150 0.11 -2.33 -0.57
C VAL A 150 0.12 -0.85 -0.16
N PHE A 151 -0.37 -0.51 1.03
CA PHE A 151 -0.39 0.86 1.57
C PHE A 151 0.73 1.15 2.58
N SER A 152 1.57 0.16 2.87
CA SER A 152 2.70 0.33 3.78
C SER A 152 3.87 1.04 3.09
N TYR A 153 4.67 1.73 3.92
CA TYR A 153 5.90 2.45 3.63
C TYR A 153 6.94 2.12 4.69
#